data_AF-A0A6C0BE74-F1
#
_entry.id   AF-A0A6C0BE74-F1
#
_cell.length_a   1.000
_cell.length_b   1.000
_cell.length_c   1.000
_cell.angle_alpha   90.00
_cell.angle_beta   90.00
_cell.angle_gamma   90.00
#
_symmetry.space_group_name_H-M   'P 1'
#
loop_
_entity.id
_entity.type
_entity.pdbx_description
1 polymer ?
#
loop_
_entity_poly.entity_id
_entity_poly.type
_entity_poly.pdbx_seq_one_letter_code
_entity_poly.pdbx_strand_id
1 'polypeptide(L)'
;MNTFFTKENLLFVIGVFNEYMQDTFGLKLDKLEDVNTTRKTIFGFMSDVNQDTIGRNIGIEQKNIMVLAKTKQYYMKTFQISEKGNKKPNIQNLSRDKDVFGNRQVIMNDKRPEIDPYTRRAEVNDNMERLMLSKYQEDRDEEVGLKRVIPDTRIVAPLDKDIPDPEDEFQKKVRALEDERRTPPAATLEILDAPSQRMQVEKERNLANDLALHDPKALFQMQGPEFVPNTTDDILNSRNDVLIPRTIQKRIIPKYLSINSFDRKWITDTLRYKYTVNFQNTNNDLMNKYRNIESIAVSRVIIPEEVYSNNSVINREKTSFVHEFSFSYPYLILTIDELGDVYDGTNQNSRKAFAKLVYHRNYKAPNGRGYIVLKPIQDEKKIFYPSLLSALPKMSISILKPNGELLNKSADSYKLFKVEYESFNAQYLKIVTDFYFDKNEFYVGDLINFTGFLITSTTNSQDARDINDYINRDEGHEIKQMGSPNDSGFFRTFYIEAPGVFDKQCGRYLVTMSQINVLNAYNTNIDWSNYTTTNGFIINSSLQNTLSMKLEVVVDEATIINSQIL
;
A
#
# COMPACT_ATOMS: atom_id res chain seq x y z
N MET A 1 52.60 -15.21 7.38
CA MET A 1 51.40 -14.35 7.62
C MET A 1 51.57 -13.66 8.96
N ASN A 2 50.99 -12.46 9.16
CA ASN A 2 51.03 -11.80 10.47
C ASN A 2 49.97 -12.43 11.40
N THR A 3 50.38 -13.36 12.25
CA THR A 3 49.53 -14.13 13.17
C THR A 3 48.83 -13.29 14.23
N PHE A 4 49.20 -12.02 14.40
CA PHE A 4 48.53 -11.09 15.30
C PHE A 4 47.12 -10.69 14.82
N PHE A 5 46.87 -10.62 13.51
CA PHE A 5 45.59 -10.22 12.92
C PHE A 5 44.66 -11.39 12.58
N THR A 6 44.85 -12.57 13.20
CA THR A 6 43.93 -13.70 13.00
C THR A 6 42.60 -13.46 13.71
N LYS A 7 41.53 -14.07 13.19
CA LYS A 7 40.20 -14.04 13.82
C LYS A 7 40.26 -14.65 15.23
N GLU A 8 41.09 -15.67 15.38
CA GLU A 8 41.34 -16.42 16.60
C GLU A 8 42.00 -15.52 17.66
N ASN A 9 43.02 -14.72 17.29
CA ASN A 9 43.66 -13.78 18.21
C ASN A 9 42.73 -12.62 18.61
N LEU A 10 41.92 -12.09 17.67
CA LEU A 10 40.90 -11.09 17.97
C LEU A 10 39.86 -11.64 18.97
N LEU A 11 39.36 -12.86 18.76
CA LEU A 11 38.39 -13.49 19.68
C LEU A 11 39.01 -13.80 21.06
N PHE A 12 40.27 -14.20 21.11
CA PHE A 12 41.02 -14.37 22.37
C PHE A 12 41.12 -13.07 23.16
N VAL A 13 41.54 -11.97 22.52
CA VAL A 13 41.64 -10.65 23.17
C VAL A 13 40.28 -10.14 23.66
N ILE A 14 39.19 -10.38 22.90
CA ILE A 14 37.82 -10.07 23.34
C ILE A 14 37.44 -10.91 24.56
N GLY A 15 37.71 -12.23 24.54
CA GLY A 15 37.38 -13.13 25.65
C GLY A 15 38.02 -12.69 26.98
N VAL A 16 39.35 -12.47 26.96
CA VAL A 16 40.10 -12.00 28.13
C VAL A 16 39.61 -10.63 28.63
N PHE A 17 39.22 -9.73 27.73
CA PHE A 17 38.66 -8.43 28.12
C PHE A 17 37.25 -8.55 28.73
N ASN A 18 36.39 -9.38 28.17
CA ASN A 18 35.05 -9.65 28.71
C ASN A 18 35.11 -10.28 30.11
N GLU A 19 36.01 -11.25 30.32
CA GLU A 19 36.24 -11.89 31.61
C GLU A 19 36.73 -10.87 32.66
N TYR A 20 37.76 -10.09 32.33
CA TYR A 20 38.26 -9.01 33.20
C TYR A 20 37.18 -7.99 33.60
N MET A 21 36.34 -7.55 32.64
CA MET A 21 35.28 -6.56 32.89
C MET A 21 34.12 -7.15 33.70
N GLN A 22 33.80 -8.42 33.51
CA GLN A 22 32.78 -9.12 34.30
C GLN A 22 33.25 -9.28 35.75
N ASP A 23 34.48 -9.73 35.97
CA ASP A 23 34.95 -10.09 37.32
C ASP A 23 35.37 -8.86 38.13
N THR A 24 35.94 -7.83 37.49
CA THR A 24 36.37 -6.60 38.18
C THR A 24 35.21 -5.64 38.44
N PHE A 25 34.22 -5.56 37.54
CA PHE A 25 33.18 -4.52 37.58
C PHE A 25 31.74 -5.05 37.55
N GLY A 26 31.53 -6.36 37.38
CA GLY A 26 30.20 -6.96 37.21
C GLY A 26 29.57 -6.70 35.83
N LEU A 27 30.37 -6.28 34.84
CA LEU A 27 29.89 -5.80 33.54
C LEU A 27 30.08 -6.84 32.44
N LYS A 28 28.96 -7.34 31.87
CA LYS A 28 28.96 -8.09 30.61
C LYS A 28 28.86 -7.10 29.44
N LEU A 29 29.87 -7.06 28.59
CA LEU A 29 29.94 -6.10 27.46
C LEU A 29 28.87 -6.34 26.40
N ASP A 30 28.49 -7.61 26.21
CA ASP A 30 27.33 -8.09 25.45
C ASP A 30 25.96 -7.58 25.97
N LYS A 31 25.92 -6.78 27.04
CA LYS A 31 24.74 -6.01 27.49
C LYS A 31 24.91 -4.48 27.44
N LEU A 32 26.08 -3.97 27.08
CA LEU A 32 26.42 -2.54 27.08
C LEU A 32 26.51 -1.95 25.66
N GLU A 33 26.99 -2.72 24.69
CA GLU A 33 27.15 -2.29 23.29
C GLU A 33 26.71 -3.41 22.33
N ASP A 34 26.51 -3.07 21.06
CA ASP A 34 26.53 -4.08 19.99
C ASP A 34 27.92 -4.74 19.97
N VAL A 35 27.96 -6.07 20.02
CA VAL A 35 29.15 -6.91 19.89
C VAL A 35 29.98 -6.54 18.65
N ASN A 36 29.36 -6.06 17.57
CA ASN A 36 30.07 -5.57 16.39
C ASN A 36 30.84 -4.26 16.63
N THR A 37 30.37 -3.39 17.52
CA THR A 37 31.07 -2.16 17.93
C THR A 37 32.31 -2.52 18.76
N THR A 38 32.16 -3.33 19.81
CA THR A 38 33.29 -3.80 20.62
C THR A 38 34.37 -4.50 19.77
N ARG A 39 33.96 -5.34 18.80
CA ARG A 39 34.86 -5.96 17.81
C ARG A 39 35.60 -4.94 16.95
N LYS A 40 34.91 -3.93 16.41
CA LYS A 40 35.54 -2.87 15.59
C LYS A 40 36.54 -2.05 16.41
N THR A 41 36.18 -1.67 17.64
CA THR A 41 37.03 -0.90 18.55
C THR A 41 38.32 -1.66 18.90
N ILE A 42 38.22 -2.94 19.29
CA ILE A 42 39.39 -3.76 19.63
C ILE A 42 40.25 -4.03 18.38
N PHE A 43 39.66 -4.28 17.22
CA PHE A 43 40.41 -4.43 15.97
C PHE A 43 41.13 -3.14 15.55
N GLY A 44 40.54 -1.97 15.82
CA GLY A 44 41.20 -0.67 15.69
C GLY A 44 42.46 -0.57 16.57
N PHE A 45 42.33 -0.87 17.86
CA PHE A 45 43.50 -0.89 18.77
C PHE A 45 44.54 -1.94 18.39
N MET A 46 44.16 -3.08 17.78
CA MET A 46 45.12 -4.02 17.18
C MET A 46 45.86 -3.38 16.00
N SER A 47 45.17 -2.65 15.11
CA SER A 47 45.84 -1.91 14.03
C SER A 47 46.85 -0.90 14.59
N ASP A 48 46.43 -0.06 15.55
CA ASP A 48 47.29 0.94 16.18
C ASP A 48 48.51 0.29 16.85
N VAL A 49 48.31 -0.73 17.69
CA VAL A 49 49.40 -1.40 18.40
C VAL A 49 50.33 -2.12 17.43
N ASN A 50 49.84 -2.69 16.34
CA ASN A 50 50.73 -3.24 15.33
C ASN A 50 51.58 -2.15 14.67
N GLN A 51 51.00 -0.97 14.39
CA GLN A 51 51.68 0.18 13.80
C GLN A 51 52.72 0.80 14.76
N ASP A 52 52.36 1.02 16.03
CA ASP A 52 53.22 1.47 17.14
C ASP A 52 54.43 0.54 17.40
N THR A 53 54.37 -0.68 16.88
CA THR A 53 55.39 -1.73 17.07
C THR A 53 56.05 -2.18 15.76
N ILE A 54 55.83 -1.49 14.63
CA ILE A 54 56.62 -1.71 13.40
C ILE A 54 58.09 -1.41 13.70
N GLY A 55 59.00 -2.27 13.24
CA GLY A 55 60.44 -2.16 13.49
C GLY A 55 60.89 -2.54 14.91
N ARG A 56 59.98 -2.90 15.81
CA ARG A 56 60.30 -3.41 17.16
C ARG A 56 60.00 -4.91 17.22
N ASN A 57 60.95 -5.71 17.70
CA ASN A 57 60.78 -7.17 17.81
C ASN A 57 59.93 -7.54 19.04
N ILE A 58 58.64 -7.20 18.99
CA ILE A 58 57.66 -7.33 20.08
C ILE A 58 56.74 -8.51 19.78
N GLY A 59 56.68 -9.46 20.73
CA GLY A 59 55.91 -10.70 20.60
C GLY A 59 54.39 -10.48 20.60
N ILE A 60 53.64 -11.45 20.04
CA ILE A 60 52.17 -11.42 19.93
C ILE A 60 51.52 -11.17 21.30
N GLU A 61 51.99 -11.85 22.33
CA GLU A 61 51.54 -11.69 23.73
C GLU A 61 51.71 -10.25 24.24
N GLN A 62 52.88 -9.65 24.03
CA GLN A 62 53.15 -8.25 24.39
C GLN A 62 52.25 -7.28 23.62
N LYS A 63 52.00 -7.54 22.32
CA LYS A 63 51.03 -6.75 21.55
C LYS A 63 49.61 -6.92 22.08
N ASN A 64 49.19 -8.14 22.44
CA ASN A 64 47.88 -8.39 23.06
C ASN A 64 47.72 -7.65 24.38
N ILE A 65 48.75 -7.62 25.24
CA ILE A 65 48.79 -6.83 26.49
C ILE A 65 48.63 -5.33 26.19
N MET A 66 49.34 -4.79 25.19
CA MET A 66 49.19 -3.40 24.77
C MET A 66 47.78 -3.07 24.24
N VAL A 67 47.14 -4.00 23.52
CA VAL A 67 45.74 -3.84 23.07
C VAL A 67 44.79 -3.86 24.27
N LEU A 68 44.91 -4.82 25.18
CA LEU A 68 44.10 -4.89 26.39
C LEU A 68 44.24 -3.62 27.25
N ALA A 69 45.44 -3.04 27.33
CA ALA A 69 45.68 -1.77 28.01
C ALA A 69 44.96 -0.59 27.34
N LYS A 70 45.04 -0.44 26.01
CA LYS A 70 44.28 0.59 25.26
C LYS A 70 42.77 0.40 25.42
N THR A 71 42.28 -0.84 25.30
CA THR A 71 40.87 -1.20 25.47
C THR A 71 40.36 -0.86 26.88
N LYS A 72 41.09 -1.25 27.94
CA LYS A 72 40.76 -0.87 29.32
C LYS A 72 40.67 0.65 29.48
N GLN A 73 41.68 1.40 29.02
CA GLN A 73 41.67 2.86 29.13
C GLN A 73 40.48 3.51 28.40
N TYR A 74 40.12 3.00 27.21
CA TYR A 74 38.94 3.44 26.49
C TYR A 74 37.65 3.22 27.29
N TYR A 75 37.35 1.97 27.68
CA TYR A 75 36.10 1.66 28.39
C TYR A 75 36.01 2.34 29.76
N MET A 76 37.12 2.44 30.52
CA MET A 76 37.10 3.16 31.80
C MET A 76 36.83 4.65 31.63
N LYS A 77 37.35 5.28 30.56
CA LYS A 77 37.04 6.68 30.23
C LYS A 77 35.59 6.86 29.79
N THR A 78 35.10 6.03 28.86
CA THR A 78 33.75 6.11 28.29
C THR A 78 32.67 5.91 29.36
N PHE A 79 32.85 4.95 30.26
CA PHE A 79 31.88 4.62 31.32
C PHE A 79 32.18 5.30 32.68
N GLN A 80 33.11 6.26 32.72
CA GLN A 80 33.53 7.03 33.90
C GLN A 80 33.90 6.16 35.13
N ILE A 81 34.45 4.97 34.88
CA ILE A 81 34.79 4.00 35.92
C ILE A 81 36.11 4.41 36.58
N SER A 82 36.11 4.59 37.89
CA SER A 82 37.31 4.89 38.67
C SER A 82 37.95 3.61 39.22
N GLU A 83 39.28 3.48 39.15
CA GLU A 83 40.01 2.33 39.73
C GLU A 83 39.96 2.28 41.27
N LYS A 84 39.37 3.29 41.94
CA LYS A 84 39.41 3.47 43.40
C LYS A 84 38.01 3.50 44.02
N GLY A 85 37.35 2.34 44.05
CA GLY A 85 36.27 2.07 45.02
C GLY A 85 35.15 1.13 44.52
N ASN A 86 34.64 0.30 45.43
CA ASN A 86 33.57 -0.67 45.19
C ASN A 86 32.17 -0.03 45.03
N LYS A 87 32.02 0.97 44.15
CA LYS A 87 30.72 1.50 43.74
C LYS A 87 30.36 0.93 42.37
N LYS A 88 29.27 0.14 42.33
CA LYS A 88 28.67 -0.30 41.06
C LYS A 88 28.37 0.94 40.19
N PRO A 89 28.63 0.91 38.87
CA PRO A 89 28.40 2.05 38.01
C PRO A 89 26.92 2.44 37.99
N ASN A 90 26.63 3.75 38.07
CA ASN A 90 25.25 4.24 38.07
C ASN A 90 24.72 4.38 36.64
N ILE A 91 24.12 3.29 36.14
CA ILE A 91 23.63 3.16 34.75
C ILE A 91 22.45 4.12 34.44
N GLN A 92 21.82 4.73 35.45
CA GLN A 92 20.58 5.51 35.26
C GLN A 92 20.75 6.93 34.66
N ASN A 93 21.99 7.42 34.45
CA ASN A 93 22.25 8.81 34.03
C ASN A 93 22.71 8.98 32.55
N LEU A 94 22.49 7.99 31.68
CA LEU A 94 22.83 8.08 30.25
C LEU A 94 21.80 8.91 29.46
N SER A 95 22.09 10.20 29.24
CA SER A 95 21.32 11.07 28.36
C SER A 95 21.91 11.03 26.94
N ARG A 96 21.23 10.33 26.03
CA ARG A 96 21.75 9.93 24.70
C ARG A 96 22.33 11.07 23.87
N ASP A 97 21.80 12.28 23.98
CA ASP A 97 22.22 13.40 23.12
C ASP A 97 23.55 14.03 23.55
N LYS A 98 23.88 13.98 24.85
CA LYS A 98 25.00 14.73 25.42
C LYS A 98 26.36 14.05 25.22
N ASP A 99 26.37 12.73 25.13
CA ASP A 99 27.58 11.93 24.94
C ASP A 99 27.94 11.73 23.45
N VAL A 100 26.96 11.85 22.54
CA VAL A 100 27.19 11.80 21.08
C VAL A 100 27.70 13.15 20.54
N PHE A 101 27.19 14.27 21.07
CA PHE A 101 27.50 15.63 20.61
C PHE A 101 28.16 16.46 21.71
N GLY A 102 29.29 15.98 22.24
CA GLY A 102 30.04 16.65 23.31
C GLY A 102 30.42 18.11 22.99
N ASN A 103 30.40 18.97 24.03
CA ASN A 103 30.53 20.43 23.99
C ASN A 103 31.51 20.99 22.93
N ARG A 104 30.99 21.37 21.76
CA ARG A 104 31.70 22.21 20.77
C ARG A 104 31.10 23.60 20.76
N GLN A 105 31.93 24.64 20.93
CA GLN A 105 31.58 25.96 20.40
C GLN A 105 31.82 25.93 18.89
N VAL A 106 30.79 26.23 18.10
CA VAL A 106 30.88 26.28 16.65
C VAL A 106 31.39 27.66 16.23
N ILE A 107 32.64 27.72 15.77
CA ILE A 107 33.18 28.92 15.12
C ILE A 107 32.64 28.95 13.69
N MET A 108 31.73 29.89 13.44
CA MET A 108 31.18 30.15 12.10
C MET A 108 32.25 30.84 11.24
N ASN A 109 32.72 30.17 10.18
CA ASN A 109 33.57 30.76 9.15
C ASN A 109 32.77 30.85 7.84
N ASP A 110 32.57 32.06 7.33
CA ASP A 110 31.86 32.27 6.07
C ASP A 110 32.64 31.72 4.86
N LYS A 111 32.03 30.79 4.11
CA LYS A 111 32.03 30.81 2.63
C LYS A 111 31.09 29.80 1.96
N ARG A 112 30.11 30.38 1.25
CA ARG A 112 29.36 29.87 0.07
C ARG A 112 28.49 28.61 0.26
N PRO A 113 27.22 28.64 -0.19
CA PRO A 113 26.35 27.48 -0.13
C PRO A 113 26.62 26.49 -1.28
N GLU A 114 26.82 25.22 -0.94
CA GLU A 114 26.37 24.12 -1.81
C GLU A 114 24.88 23.89 -1.56
N ILE A 115 24.13 23.56 -2.61
CA ILE A 115 22.66 23.41 -2.55
C ILE A 115 22.33 21.95 -2.21
N ASP A 116 21.87 21.72 -0.99
CA ASP A 116 21.32 20.43 -0.57
C ASP A 116 20.00 20.13 -1.33
N PRO A 117 19.89 19.00 -2.07
CA PRO A 117 18.68 18.63 -2.79
C PRO A 117 17.50 18.26 -1.87
N TYR A 118 17.70 18.03 -0.57
CA TYR A 118 16.65 17.64 0.36
C TYR A 118 15.86 18.81 0.96
N THR A 119 16.43 20.01 1.10
CA THR A 119 15.75 21.18 1.68
C THR A 119 14.49 21.56 0.90
N ARG A 120 14.54 21.45 -0.44
CA ARG A 120 13.40 21.72 -1.33
C ARG A 120 12.16 20.89 -1.02
N ARG A 121 12.27 19.70 -0.40
CA ARG A 121 11.09 18.89 -0.04
C ARG A 121 10.39 19.35 1.22
N ALA A 122 11.11 19.94 2.17
CA ALA A 122 10.50 20.58 3.33
C ALA A 122 9.77 21.85 2.90
N GLU A 123 10.46 22.75 2.19
CA GLU A 123 9.89 24.03 1.73
C GLU A 123 8.71 23.85 0.75
N VAL A 124 8.74 22.84 -0.12
CA VAL A 124 7.58 22.55 -1.00
C VAL A 124 6.40 21.97 -0.21
N ASN A 125 6.63 21.16 0.83
CA ASN A 125 5.53 20.68 1.68
C ASN A 125 4.93 21.82 2.51
N ASP A 126 5.74 22.63 3.20
CA ASP A 126 5.27 23.79 3.99
C ASP A 126 4.47 24.78 3.12
N ASN A 127 4.95 25.08 1.90
CA ASN A 127 4.23 25.97 0.99
C ASN A 127 2.98 25.31 0.39
N MET A 128 2.98 23.99 0.13
CA MET A 128 1.78 23.27 -0.32
C MET A 128 0.72 23.23 0.80
N GLU A 129 1.12 22.98 2.04
CA GLU A 129 0.20 22.93 3.19
C GLU A 129 -0.37 24.33 3.48
N ARG A 130 0.45 25.40 3.38
CA ARG A 130 -0.04 26.78 3.43
C ARG A 130 -0.98 27.14 2.29
N LEU A 131 -0.71 26.70 1.06
CA LEU A 131 -1.58 26.95 -0.11
C LEU A 131 -2.89 26.17 -0.03
N MET A 132 -2.88 24.97 0.54
CA MET A 132 -4.09 24.19 0.84
C MET A 132 -4.89 24.84 1.98
N LEU A 133 -4.22 25.35 3.02
CA LEU A 133 -4.86 26.10 4.11
C LEU A 133 -5.45 27.43 3.65
N SER A 134 -4.77 28.18 2.77
CA SER A 134 -5.31 29.43 2.22
C SER A 134 -6.53 29.15 1.35
N LYS A 135 -6.49 28.14 0.47
CA LYS A 135 -7.68 27.72 -0.29
C LYS A 135 -8.84 27.27 0.61
N TYR A 136 -8.57 26.51 1.67
CA TYR A 136 -9.61 26.08 2.61
C TYR A 136 -10.16 27.24 3.48
N GLN A 137 -9.50 28.41 3.46
CA GLN A 137 -10.01 29.65 4.03
C GLN A 137 -10.78 30.46 2.97
N GLU A 138 -10.26 30.58 1.74
CA GLU A 138 -10.93 31.22 0.60
C GLU A 138 -12.27 30.53 0.27
N ASP A 139 -12.29 29.21 0.07
CA ASP A 139 -13.50 28.41 -0.19
C ASP A 139 -14.55 28.59 0.92
N ARG A 140 -14.09 28.74 2.17
CA ARG A 140 -14.95 28.91 3.35
C ARG A 140 -15.49 30.33 3.49
N ASP A 141 -14.69 31.35 3.18
CA ASP A 141 -15.11 32.74 3.21
C ASP A 141 -16.02 33.06 2.00
N GLU A 142 -15.90 32.35 0.88
CA GLU A 142 -16.91 32.33 -0.19
C GLU A 142 -18.23 31.70 0.27
N GLU A 143 -18.23 30.54 0.97
CA GLU A 143 -19.46 29.98 1.57
C GLU A 143 -20.12 30.94 2.58
N VAL A 144 -19.33 31.65 3.38
CA VAL A 144 -19.83 32.63 4.38
C VAL A 144 -20.28 33.95 3.75
N GLY A 145 -19.73 34.33 2.59
CA GLY A 145 -20.09 35.54 1.85
C GLY A 145 -21.56 35.59 1.41
N LEU A 146 -22.20 34.43 1.23
CA LEU A 146 -23.58 34.32 0.71
C LEU A 146 -24.70 34.38 1.77
N LYS A 147 -24.51 35.09 2.88
CA LYS A 147 -25.60 35.71 3.70
C LYS A 147 -25.09 36.64 4.81
N ARG A 148 -25.28 37.96 4.63
CA ARG A 148 -25.49 38.92 5.74
C ARG A 148 -26.18 40.20 5.26
N VAL A 149 -27.34 40.49 5.86
CA VAL A 149 -28.01 41.80 5.77
C VAL A 149 -27.38 42.72 6.83
N ILE A 150 -27.06 43.96 6.45
CA ILE A 150 -26.42 44.95 7.33
C ILE A 150 -27.50 45.87 7.94
N PRO A 151 -27.56 46.04 9.26
CA PRO A 151 -28.16 47.20 9.92
C PRO A 151 -27.12 48.34 10.08
N ASP A 152 -27.50 49.58 9.79
CA ASP A 152 -26.66 50.78 9.86
C ASP A 152 -26.43 51.27 11.31
N THR A 153 -25.18 51.53 11.70
CA THR A 153 -24.80 52.44 12.79
C THR A 153 -23.47 53.15 12.46
N ARG A 154 -23.27 54.35 13.01
CA ARG A 154 -22.27 55.35 12.56
C ARG A 154 -21.37 55.84 13.69
N ILE A 155 -20.19 56.41 13.31
CA ILE A 155 -19.34 57.34 14.11
C ILE A 155 -18.61 56.63 15.29
N VAL A 156 -17.31 56.80 15.59
CA VAL A 156 -16.36 57.95 15.50
C VAL A 156 -15.02 57.53 14.81
N ALA A 157 -14.17 58.51 14.43
CA ALA A 157 -12.84 58.34 13.83
C ALA A 157 -11.70 58.88 14.76
N PRO A 158 -10.48 59.21 14.28
CA PRO A 158 -9.37 58.29 13.96
C PRO A 158 -8.06 58.60 14.73
N LEU A 159 -6.99 57.84 14.48
CA LEU A 159 -5.60 58.32 14.63
C LEU A 159 -4.63 57.57 13.70
N ASP A 160 -3.61 58.27 13.19
CA ASP A 160 -2.69 57.79 12.16
C ASP A 160 -1.58 56.86 12.66
N LYS A 161 -1.02 56.01 11.77
CA LYS A 161 0.31 56.28 11.19
C LYS A 161 0.81 55.32 10.09
N ASP A 162 1.37 55.94 9.06
CA ASP A 162 2.53 55.57 8.22
C ASP A 162 2.53 54.23 7.44
N ILE A 163 2.49 54.40 6.11
CA ILE A 163 2.45 53.37 5.05
C ILE A 163 3.84 53.20 4.41
N PRO A 164 4.22 52.00 3.95
CA PRO A 164 4.73 51.85 2.56
C PRO A 164 3.79 51.07 1.64
N ASP A 165 3.67 51.52 0.38
CA ASP A 165 2.51 51.30 -0.48
C ASP A 165 2.75 50.24 -1.60
N PRO A 166 1.89 49.21 -1.79
CA PRO A 166 2.12 48.11 -2.74
C PRO A 166 1.74 48.42 -4.21
N GLU A 167 2.16 49.56 -4.76
CA GLU A 167 1.71 50.09 -6.07
C GLU A 167 2.61 49.71 -7.28
N ASP A 168 3.74 49.00 -7.07
CA ASP A 168 4.75 48.76 -8.12
C ASP A 168 4.52 47.49 -9.00
N GLU A 169 3.55 46.61 -8.69
CA GLU A 169 3.30 45.41 -9.50
C GLU A 169 2.16 45.57 -10.52
N PHE A 170 1.13 46.37 -10.19
CA PHE A 170 0.00 46.61 -11.09
C PHE A 170 0.42 47.41 -12.35
N GLN A 171 1.21 48.47 -12.18
CA GLN A 171 1.69 49.29 -13.30
C GLN A 171 2.61 48.54 -14.28
N LYS A 172 3.31 47.47 -13.82
CA LYS A 172 4.10 46.61 -14.71
C LYS A 172 3.20 45.79 -15.66
N LYS A 173 2.06 45.29 -15.17
CA LYS A 173 1.09 44.56 -16.01
C LYS A 173 0.37 45.46 -17.01
N VAL A 174 0.07 46.71 -16.65
CA VAL A 174 -0.55 47.68 -17.57
C VAL A 174 0.36 47.95 -18.77
N ARG A 175 1.63 48.28 -18.55
CA ARG A 175 2.57 48.61 -19.66
C ARG A 175 2.81 47.44 -20.61
N ALA A 176 2.89 46.21 -20.10
CA ALA A 176 3.04 45.01 -20.92
C ALA A 176 1.89 44.80 -21.93
N LEU A 177 0.66 45.20 -21.57
CA LEU A 177 -0.53 45.10 -22.42
C LEU A 177 -0.68 46.27 -23.41
N GLU A 178 0.08 47.35 -23.24
CA GLU A 178 0.10 48.48 -24.18
C GLU A 178 1.08 48.25 -25.34
N ASP A 179 2.21 47.57 -25.09
CA ASP A 179 3.19 47.24 -26.14
C ASP A 179 2.68 46.14 -27.08
N GLU A 180 1.94 45.14 -26.58
CA GLU A 180 1.35 44.05 -27.38
C GLU A 180 0.29 44.56 -28.40
N ARG A 181 -0.19 45.81 -28.24
CA ARG A 181 -1.16 46.47 -29.13
C ARG A 181 -0.54 47.31 -30.26
N ARG A 182 0.79 47.40 -30.38
CA ARG A 182 1.46 48.38 -31.26
C ARG A 182 1.98 47.86 -32.60
N THR A 183 1.69 46.61 -32.97
CA THR A 183 2.14 45.98 -34.23
C THR A 183 1.01 45.87 -35.26
N PRO A 184 0.91 46.78 -36.26
CA PRO A 184 -0.08 46.67 -37.33
C PRO A 184 0.35 45.66 -38.42
N PRO A 185 -0.60 45.03 -39.14
CA PRO A 185 -0.30 44.16 -40.28
C PRO A 185 0.04 44.97 -41.54
N ALA A 186 0.91 44.43 -42.39
CA ALA A 186 1.23 44.96 -43.72
C ALA A 186 0.76 43.98 -44.81
N ALA A 187 0.15 44.49 -45.89
CA ALA A 187 -0.46 43.67 -46.94
C ALA A 187 -0.29 44.24 -48.36
N THR A 188 0.02 43.34 -49.30
CA THR A 188 -0.36 43.28 -50.73
C THR A 188 -0.30 44.50 -51.66
N LEU A 189 0.38 44.29 -52.80
CA LEU A 189 -0.03 44.56 -54.19
C LEU A 189 0.59 43.39 -55.02
N GLU A 190 -0.18 42.51 -55.69
CA GLU A 190 -0.79 42.62 -57.04
C GLU A 190 0.23 42.87 -58.18
N ILE A 191 0.17 42.21 -59.34
CA ILE A 191 -0.84 42.46 -60.42
C ILE A 191 -0.83 41.33 -61.52
N LEU A 192 -2.01 40.98 -62.06
CA LEU A 192 -2.37 40.30 -63.35
C LEU A 192 -1.74 38.90 -63.69
N ASP A 193 -2.39 37.96 -64.41
CA ASP A 193 -3.69 37.83 -65.12
C ASP A 193 -4.11 36.30 -65.11
N ALA A 194 -5.16 35.71 -65.71
CA ALA A 194 -6.23 36.12 -66.64
C ALA A 194 -7.53 35.28 -66.48
N PRO A 195 -8.71 35.69 -67.02
CA PRO A 195 -10.01 35.08 -66.65
C PRO A 195 -10.89 34.47 -67.78
N SER A 196 -11.98 33.79 -67.38
CA SER A 196 -13.19 33.39 -68.17
C SER A 196 -13.08 32.17 -69.13
N GLN A 197 -14.16 31.46 -69.55
CA GLN A 197 -15.63 31.58 -69.41
C GLN A 197 -16.39 30.26 -69.77
N ARG A 198 -17.58 29.98 -69.17
CA ARG A 198 -18.71 29.13 -69.69
C ARG A 198 -18.44 27.62 -69.96
N MET A 199 -19.38 26.68 -70.18
CA MET A 199 -20.86 26.53 -70.06
C MET A 199 -21.15 25.02 -69.80
N GLN A 200 -22.04 24.58 -68.90
CA GLN A 200 -23.48 24.29 -69.10
C GLN A 200 -23.95 23.62 -70.42
N VAL A 201 -24.58 22.44 -70.26
CA VAL A 201 -25.73 21.85 -71.01
C VAL A 201 -25.61 21.67 -72.54
N GLU A 202 -25.55 20.40 -72.98
CA GLU A 202 -26.45 19.68 -73.93
C GLU A 202 -26.05 18.18 -73.89
N LYS A 203 -26.92 17.15 -73.78
CA LYS A 203 -28.07 16.65 -74.57
C LYS A 203 -27.72 15.73 -75.77
N GLU A 204 -28.35 14.55 -75.74
CA GLU A 204 -28.87 13.76 -76.88
C GLU A 204 -27.92 13.24 -77.99
N ARG A 205 -27.43 12.01 -77.79
CA ARG A 205 -27.56 10.85 -78.71
C ARG A 205 -27.12 9.58 -77.95
N ASN A 206 -27.93 8.54 -77.77
CA ASN A 206 -28.57 7.63 -78.73
C ASN A 206 -27.52 6.92 -79.63
N LEU A 207 -27.50 5.59 -79.77
CA LEU A 207 -28.58 4.61 -79.58
C LEU A 207 -28.03 3.17 -79.27
N ALA A 208 -28.94 2.32 -78.78
CA ALA A 208 -29.04 0.86 -79.05
C ALA A 208 -28.33 -0.19 -78.14
N ASN A 209 -29.18 -1.12 -77.67
CA ASN A 209 -28.97 -2.52 -77.26
C ASN A 209 -28.49 -2.83 -75.82
N ASP A 210 -29.02 -3.86 -75.12
CA ASP A 210 -30.40 -4.42 -75.08
C ASP A 210 -30.55 -5.34 -73.83
N LEU A 211 -31.78 -5.77 -73.50
CA LEU A 211 -32.15 -6.91 -72.63
C LEU A 211 -31.80 -6.77 -71.11
N ALA A 212 -32.76 -6.61 -70.19
CA ALA A 212 -33.70 -7.61 -69.60
C ALA A 212 -33.19 -8.15 -68.23
N LEU A 213 -34.00 -8.49 -67.20
CA LEU A 213 -35.47 -8.51 -67.03
C LEU A 213 -35.87 -8.40 -65.53
N HIS A 214 -37.18 -8.27 -65.26
CA HIS A 214 -37.93 -8.49 -64.00
C HIS A 214 -38.04 -7.39 -62.92
N ASP A 215 -39.31 -7.05 -62.63
CA ASP A 215 -39.82 -6.24 -61.51
C ASP A 215 -40.69 -7.15 -60.60
N PRO A 216 -40.46 -7.21 -59.26
CA PRO A 216 -41.18 -8.10 -58.35
C PRO A 216 -42.40 -7.43 -57.69
N LYS A 217 -43.39 -6.98 -58.48
CA LYS A 217 -44.63 -6.35 -57.95
C LYS A 217 -45.96 -6.88 -58.51
N ALA A 218 -46.07 -8.19 -58.71
CA ALA A 218 -47.33 -8.83 -59.11
C ALA A 218 -47.52 -10.24 -58.53
N LEU A 219 -48.06 -10.36 -57.31
CA LEU A 219 -48.74 -11.58 -56.82
C LEU A 219 -49.56 -11.29 -55.53
N PHE A 220 -50.68 -12.02 -55.38
CA PHE A 220 -51.62 -12.03 -54.25
C PHE A 220 -52.56 -10.81 -54.05
N GLN A 221 -53.64 -10.79 -54.83
CA GLN A 221 -54.97 -10.34 -54.39
C GLN A 221 -56.05 -11.37 -54.80
N MET A 222 -56.70 -12.00 -53.82
CA MET A 222 -57.98 -12.73 -53.88
C MET A 222 -58.52 -12.81 -52.43
N GLN A 223 -59.80 -12.82 -52.08
CA GLN A 223 -61.07 -12.44 -52.74
C GLN A 223 -62.09 -12.11 -51.60
N GLY A 224 -63.24 -11.48 -51.89
CA GLY A 224 -64.28 -11.13 -50.89
C GLY A 224 -65.26 -12.28 -50.55
N PRO A 225 -66.48 -12.02 -50.00
CA PRO A 225 -67.15 -10.71 -49.88
C PRO A 225 -67.94 -10.39 -48.56
N GLU A 226 -68.50 -9.17 -48.51
CA GLU A 226 -69.76 -8.72 -47.86
C GLU A 226 -70.05 -8.90 -46.34
N PHE A 227 -70.16 -7.79 -45.60
CA PHE A 227 -71.47 -7.24 -45.14
C PHE A 227 -71.36 -5.78 -44.64
N VAL A 228 -72.45 -4.99 -44.72
CA VAL A 228 -72.55 -3.51 -44.55
C VAL A 228 -74.05 -3.15 -44.22
N PRO A 229 -74.47 -2.04 -43.55
CA PRO A 229 -73.79 -0.97 -42.78
C PRO A 229 -74.35 -0.73 -41.33
N ASN A 230 -73.97 0.42 -40.74
CA ASN A 230 -74.58 1.21 -39.64
C ASN A 230 -74.10 0.95 -38.19
N THR A 231 -73.90 1.96 -37.33
CA THR A 231 -74.23 3.42 -37.42
C THR A 231 -73.16 4.32 -36.77
N THR A 232 -73.24 5.62 -37.10
CA THR A 232 -72.64 6.85 -36.52
C THR A 232 -71.89 6.86 -35.17
N ASP A 233 -70.94 7.82 -35.10
CA ASP A 233 -70.26 8.45 -33.93
C ASP A 233 -69.03 7.70 -33.39
N ASP A 234 -67.78 8.10 -33.66
CA ASP A 234 -67.17 9.40 -33.32
C ASP A 234 -66.01 9.80 -34.27
N ILE A 235 -65.98 11.06 -34.75
CA ILE A 235 -64.86 11.61 -35.55
C ILE A 235 -63.97 12.48 -34.65
N LEU A 236 -63.03 11.87 -33.91
CA LEU A 236 -61.93 12.62 -33.28
C LEU A 236 -60.73 11.73 -32.89
N ASN A 237 -59.56 12.08 -33.44
CA ASN A 237 -58.18 11.58 -33.16
C ASN A 237 -57.50 10.68 -34.21
N SER A 238 -57.52 11.09 -35.49
CA SER A 238 -56.44 10.75 -36.43
C SER A 238 -55.16 11.55 -36.13
N ARG A 239 -54.60 11.42 -34.92
CA ARG A 239 -53.22 11.84 -34.65
C ARG A 239 -52.31 10.66 -34.93
N ASN A 240 -51.39 10.84 -35.86
CA ASN A 240 -50.24 9.97 -35.98
C ASN A 240 -49.37 10.21 -34.75
N ASP A 241 -49.58 9.41 -33.70
CA ASP A 241 -48.63 9.27 -32.61
C ASP A 241 -47.39 8.55 -33.16
N VAL A 242 -46.60 9.32 -33.90
CA VAL A 242 -45.19 9.02 -34.15
C VAL A 242 -44.57 8.95 -32.77
N LEU A 243 -44.36 7.73 -32.29
CA LEU A 243 -43.57 7.44 -31.10
C LEU A 243 -42.13 7.87 -31.39
N ILE A 244 -41.86 9.18 -31.23
CA ILE A 244 -40.52 9.75 -31.25
C ILE A 244 -39.75 8.94 -30.21
N PRO A 245 -38.76 8.12 -30.63
CA PRO A 245 -38.04 7.29 -29.70
C PRO A 245 -37.36 8.23 -28.72
N ARG A 246 -37.69 8.13 -27.42
CA ARG A 246 -37.03 8.94 -26.39
C ARG A 246 -35.54 8.70 -26.52
N THR A 247 -34.81 9.69 -27.01
CA THR A 247 -33.36 9.63 -27.19
C THR A 247 -32.71 9.73 -25.82
N ILE A 248 -32.71 8.60 -25.11
CA ILE A 248 -32.09 8.46 -23.79
C ILE A 248 -30.60 8.76 -23.97
N GLN A 249 -30.18 9.93 -23.50
CA GLN A 249 -28.78 10.30 -23.54
C GLN A 249 -28.04 9.45 -22.51
N LYS A 250 -27.14 8.61 -23.03
CA LYS A 250 -26.33 7.67 -22.26
C LYS A 250 -25.00 8.31 -21.94
N ARG A 251 -24.71 8.43 -20.64
CA ARG A 251 -23.46 8.99 -20.14
C ARG A 251 -22.59 7.90 -19.55
N ILE A 252 -21.31 7.93 -19.91
CA ILE A 252 -20.29 7.05 -19.37
C ILE A 252 -19.75 7.69 -18.08
N ILE A 253 -19.83 6.99 -16.96
CA ILE A 253 -19.37 7.45 -15.65
C ILE A 253 -18.25 6.53 -15.14
N PRO A 254 -17.05 7.05 -14.81
CA PRO A 254 -16.01 6.26 -14.20
C PRO A 254 -16.37 5.91 -12.75
N LYS A 255 -16.16 4.65 -12.36
CA LYS A 255 -16.20 4.19 -10.98
C LYS A 255 -14.91 3.43 -10.65
N TYR A 256 -14.58 3.32 -9.37
CA TYR A 256 -13.34 2.68 -8.90
C TYR A 256 -13.66 1.52 -7.98
N LEU A 257 -13.00 0.38 -8.22
CA LEU A 257 -13.12 -0.83 -7.40
C LEU A 257 -11.73 -1.18 -6.86
N SER A 258 -11.66 -1.46 -5.57
CA SER A 258 -10.48 -2.07 -4.94
C SER A 258 -10.88 -3.47 -4.47
N ILE A 259 -10.02 -4.45 -4.72
CA ILE A 259 -10.22 -5.85 -4.31
C ILE A 259 -8.99 -6.25 -3.50
N ASN A 260 -9.18 -6.76 -2.29
CA ASN A 260 -8.10 -7.28 -1.46
C ASN A 260 -8.18 -8.82 -1.43
N SER A 261 -7.06 -9.53 -1.46
CA SER A 261 -7.07 -11.00 -1.26
C SER A 261 -7.52 -11.38 0.15
N PHE A 262 -7.53 -10.46 1.11
CA PHE A 262 -8.20 -10.62 2.40
C PHE A 262 -9.71 -10.96 2.27
N ASP A 263 -10.40 -10.40 1.26
CA ASP A 263 -11.85 -10.53 1.06
C ASP A 263 -12.28 -11.89 0.47
N ARG A 264 -11.33 -12.81 0.25
CA ARG A 264 -11.59 -14.17 -0.23
C ARG A 264 -12.19 -15.05 0.86
N LYS A 265 -12.73 -16.21 0.48
CA LYS A 265 -13.15 -17.23 1.45
C LYS A 265 -11.94 -18.01 1.95
N TRP A 266 -11.40 -17.65 3.12
CA TRP A 266 -10.10 -18.16 3.63
C TRP A 266 -10.00 -19.70 3.66
N ILE A 267 -11.12 -20.40 3.91
CA ILE A 267 -11.21 -21.87 3.99
C ILE A 267 -11.12 -22.55 2.60
N THR A 268 -11.69 -21.95 1.55
CA THR A 268 -11.72 -22.54 0.19
C THR A 268 -10.61 -22.04 -0.71
N ASP A 269 -10.25 -20.77 -0.57
CA ASP A 269 -9.28 -20.06 -1.39
C ASP A 269 -8.06 -19.77 -0.51
N THR A 270 -7.24 -20.77 -0.17
CA THR A 270 -6.14 -20.57 0.80
C THR A 270 -4.97 -19.74 0.23
N LEU A 271 -4.69 -19.85 -1.07
CA LEU A 271 -3.55 -19.21 -1.76
C LEU A 271 -3.70 -17.68 -1.86
N ARG A 272 -2.64 -16.92 -1.53
CA ARG A 272 -2.67 -15.44 -1.60
C ARG A 272 -2.70 -14.91 -3.04
N TYR A 273 -2.10 -15.64 -3.98
CA TYR A 273 -1.93 -15.22 -5.38
C TYR A 273 -2.92 -15.87 -6.36
N LYS A 274 -3.82 -16.74 -5.88
CA LYS A 274 -4.91 -17.35 -6.65
C LYS A 274 -6.13 -17.52 -5.77
N TYR A 275 -7.18 -16.74 -6.02
CA TYR A 275 -8.35 -16.67 -5.15
C TYR A 275 -9.60 -16.13 -5.87
N THR A 276 -10.76 -16.44 -5.30
CA THR A 276 -12.07 -15.97 -5.77
C THR A 276 -12.66 -14.96 -4.79
N VAL A 277 -13.07 -13.79 -5.29
CA VAL A 277 -13.87 -12.80 -4.52
C VAL A 277 -15.30 -12.80 -5.06
N ASN A 278 -16.28 -12.72 -4.16
CA ASN A 278 -17.70 -12.76 -4.50
C ASN A 278 -18.33 -11.40 -4.19
N PHE A 279 -18.94 -10.77 -5.19
CA PHE A 279 -19.62 -9.47 -5.07
C PHE A 279 -21.12 -9.60 -4.69
N GLN A 280 -21.57 -10.85 -4.53
CA GLN A 280 -22.81 -11.21 -3.86
C GLN A 280 -22.47 -11.64 -2.42
N ASN A 281 -22.60 -10.71 -1.46
CA ASN A 281 -22.49 -11.01 -0.03
C ASN A 281 -23.49 -10.14 0.75
N THR A 282 -24.00 -10.62 1.89
CA THR A 282 -25.13 -10.00 2.62
C THR A 282 -24.90 -8.54 3.01
N ASN A 283 -23.64 -8.15 3.20
CA ASN A 283 -23.24 -6.83 3.67
C ASN A 283 -22.61 -5.97 2.55
N ASN A 284 -22.49 -6.48 1.32
CA ASN A 284 -21.74 -5.84 0.24
C ASN A 284 -22.51 -5.90 -1.09
N ASP A 285 -23.37 -4.90 -1.33
CA ASP A 285 -24.14 -4.76 -2.58
C ASP A 285 -23.32 -4.12 -3.71
N LEU A 286 -22.15 -4.70 -3.99
CA LEU A 286 -21.30 -4.28 -5.10
C LEU A 286 -21.93 -4.67 -6.44
N MET A 287 -22.67 -5.77 -6.49
CA MET A 287 -23.36 -6.22 -7.70
C MET A 287 -24.43 -5.24 -8.20
N ASN A 288 -25.25 -4.62 -7.34
CA ASN A 288 -26.18 -3.57 -7.82
C ASN A 288 -25.48 -2.24 -8.09
N LYS A 289 -24.37 -1.94 -7.39
CA LYS A 289 -23.60 -0.69 -7.56
C LYS A 289 -22.85 -0.62 -8.90
N TYR A 290 -22.41 -1.77 -9.43
CA TYR A 290 -21.72 -1.90 -10.73
C TYR A 290 -22.59 -2.64 -11.76
N ARG A 291 -23.65 -1.97 -12.23
CA ARG A 291 -24.46 -2.39 -13.37
C ARG A 291 -24.03 -1.68 -14.66
N ASN A 292 -24.44 -2.20 -15.82
CA ASN A 292 -24.22 -1.59 -17.15
C ASN A 292 -22.74 -1.21 -17.42
N ILE A 293 -21.82 -2.12 -17.13
CA ILE A 293 -20.38 -1.89 -17.29
C ILE A 293 -20.02 -1.99 -18.78
N GLU A 294 -19.53 -0.89 -19.35
CA GLU A 294 -19.01 -0.81 -20.72
C GLU A 294 -17.56 -1.28 -20.79
N SER A 295 -16.76 -0.99 -19.76
CA SER A 295 -15.37 -1.42 -19.72
C SER A 295 -14.80 -1.56 -18.32
N ILE A 296 -13.72 -2.34 -18.23
CA ILE A 296 -12.92 -2.55 -17.03
C ILE A 296 -11.45 -2.43 -17.42
N ALA A 297 -10.69 -1.65 -16.66
CA ALA A 297 -9.23 -1.53 -16.77
C ALA A 297 -8.57 -1.69 -15.39
N VAL A 298 -7.38 -2.27 -15.35
CA VAL A 298 -6.59 -2.39 -14.11
C VAL A 298 -5.62 -1.21 -14.04
N SER A 299 -5.62 -0.49 -12.91
CA SER A 299 -4.79 0.70 -12.74
C SER A 299 -3.49 0.41 -11.98
N ARG A 300 -3.57 -0.37 -10.89
CA ARG A 300 -2.43 -0.79 -10.07
C ARG A 300 -2.69 -2.14 -9.42
N VAL A 301 -1.61 -2.85 -9.12
CA VAL A 301 -1.60 -4.01 -8.21
C VAL A 301 -0.52 -3.78 -7.16
N ILE A 302 -0.82 -4.07 -5.91
CA ILE A 302 0.15 -4.05 -4.81
C ILE A 302 0.28 -5.48 -4.29
N ILE A 303 1.51 -5.97 -4.23
CA ILE A 303 1.86 -7.27 -3.67
C ILE A 303 2.83 -7.07 -2.50
N PRO A 304 2.85 -7.92 -1.47
CA PRO A 304 3.90 -7.87 -0.46
C PRO A 304 5.27 -8.19 -1.07
N GLU A 305 6.32 -7.62 -0.50
CA GLU A 305 7.72 -7.97 -0.77
C GLU A 305 8.04 -9.28 -0.01
N GLU A 306 7.44 -10.39 -0.46
CA GLU A 306 7.66 -11.75 0.07
C GLU A 306 9.02 -12.30 -0.34
N VAL A 307 9.64 -13.09 0.54
CA VAL A 307 10.91 -13.76 0.22
C VAL A 307 10.64 -14.90 -0.74
N TYR A 308 11.19 -14.80 -1.95
CA TYR A 308 11.31 -15.95 -2.82
C TYR A 308 12.08 -17.05 -2.12
N SER A 309 11.44 -18.22 -1.96
CA SER A 309 12.14 -19.41 -1.51
C SER A 309 13.12 -19.87 -2.59
N ASN A 310 14.33 -19.33 -2.53
CA ASN A 310 15.50 -20.07 -2.97
C ASN A 310 15.49 -21.37 -2.17
N ASN A 311 14.94 -22.43 -2.78
CA ASN A 311 14.94 -23.78 -2.24
C ASN A 311 16.37 -24.34 -2.33
N SER A 312 17.28 -23.75 -1.54
CA SER A 312 18.58 -24.35 -1.26
C SER A 312 18.32 -25.70 -0.61
N VAL A 313 18.78 -26.78 -1.26
CA VAL A 313 18.64 -28.18 -0.82
C VAL A 313 19.56 -28.48 0.39
N ILE A 314 19.70 -27.50 1.27
CA ILE A 314 20.60 -27.46 2.42
C ILE A 314 19.82 -26.76 3.53
N ASN A 315 19.48 -27.49 4.58
CA ASN A 315 18.99 -26.90 5.83
C ASN A 315 20.14 -26.15 6.51
N ARG A 316 20.42 -24.93 6.04
CA ARG A 316 21.24 -23.96 6.77
C ARG A 316 20.38 -23.26 7.80
N GLU A 317 20.84 -23.26 9.05
CA GLU A 317 20.30 -22.44 10.12
C GLU A 317 20.18 -20.98 9.63
N LYS A 318 18.96 -20.43 9.62
CA LYS A 318 18.68 -19.06 9.14
C LYS A 318 19.06 -18.01 10.20
N THR A 319 20.33 -18.00 10.56
CA THR A 319 20.92 -17.13 11.60
C THR A 319 20.87 -15.64 11.25
N SER A 320 20.72 -15.28 9.96
CA SER A 320 20.36 -13.93 9.53
C SER A 320 19.38 -13.96 8.34
N PHE A 321 18.28 -13.22 8.46
CA PHE A 321 17.28 -13.04 7.39
C PHE A 321 17.59 -11.75 6.62
N VAL A 322 18.73 -11.71 5.91
CA VAL A 322 19.05 -10.64 4.96
C VAL A 322 18.80 -11.15 3.55
N HIS A 323 17.56 -11.00 3.09
CA HIS A 323 17.22 -11.17 1.69
C HIS A 323 17.25 -9.80 1.01
N GLU A 324 18.13 -9.65 0.01
CA GLU A 324 18.04 -8.53 -0.93
C GLU A 324 16.87 -8.79 -1.88
N PHE A 325 15.72 -8.24 -1.51
CA PHE A 325 14.51 -8.32 -2.32
C PHE A 325 14.73 -7.60 -3.65
N SER A 326 14.64 -8.35 -4.74
CA SER A 326 14.58 -7.83 -6.10
C SER A 326 13.42 -8.48 -6.83
N PHE A 327 12.70 -7.68 -7.62
CA PHE A 327 11.60 -8.16 -8.45
C PHE A 327 12.21 -8.84 -9.69
N SER A 328 12.51 -10.14 -9.58
CA SER A 328 13.31 -10.91 -10.54
C SER A 328 12.64 -11.21 -11.90
N TYR A 329 11.51 -10.57 -12.22
CA TYR A 329 10.75 -10.81 -13.45
C TYR A 329 10.62 -9.52 -14.27
N PRO A 330 10.66 -9.59 -15.62
CA PRO A 330 10.44 -8.42 -16.46
C PRO A 330 8.99 -7.90 -16.37
N TYR A 331 8.03 -8.79 -16.13
CA TYR A 331 6.62 -8.50 -15.87
C TYR A 331 5.97 -9.68 -15.14
N LEU A 332 4.80 -9.49 -14.55
CA LEU A 332 3.87 -10.55 -14.15
C LEU A 332 2.66 -10.59 -15.08
N ILE A 333 1.94 -11.69 -15.09
CA ILE A 333 0.67 -11.84 -15.80
C ILE A 333 -0.46 -11.82 -14.77
N LEU A 334 -1.42 -10.91 -14.92
CA LEU A 334 -2.68 -10.94 -14.20
C LEU A 334 -3.72 -11.65 -15.06
N THR A 335 -4.26 -12.76 -14.56
CA THR A 335 -5.42 -13.43 -15.18
C THR A 335 -6.66 -13.19 -14.33
N ILE A 336 -7.78 -12.93 -15.01
CA ILE A 336 -9.11 -12.85 -14.40
C ILE A 336 -10.01 -13.73 -15.28
N ASP A 337 -10.46 -14.88 -14.76
CA ASP A 337 -11.07 -15.90 -15.61
C ASP A 337 -12.40 -15.44 -16.24
N GLU A 338 -13.14 -14.55 -15.58
CA GLU A 338 -14.37 -13.93 -16.12
C GLU A 338 -14.11 -12.83 -17.16
N LEU A 339 -12.87 -12.34 -17.29
CA LEU A 339 -12.49 -11.18 -18.11
C LEU A 339 -11.41 -11.54 -19.15
N GLY A 340 -11.56 -12.69 -19.80
CA GLY A 340 -10.66 -13.15 -20.87
C GLY A 340 -10.65 -12.25 -22.12
N ASP A 341 -9.75 -12.56 -23.06
CA ASP A 341 -9.61 -11.90 -24.36
C ASP A 341 -9.40 -10.37 -24.27
N VAL A 342 -8.38 -9.97 -23.52
CA VAL A 342 -7.78 -8.61 -23.54
C VAL A 342 -6.44 -8.61 -24.27
N TYR A 343 -5.66 -9.68 -24.13
CA TYR A 343 -4.40 -9.87 -24.83
C TYR A 343 -4.46 -10.93 -25.92
N ASP A 344 -3.94 -10.60 -27.10
CA ASP A 344 -3.38 -11.60 -28.00
C ASP A 344 -1.95 -11.99 -27.58
N GLY A 345 -1.57 -13.23 -27.90
CA GLY A 345 -0.29 -13.77 -27.49
C GLY A 345 0.06 -15.11 -28.14
N THR A 346 1.37 -15.34 -28.28
CA THR A 346 1.99 -16.56 -28.82
C THR A 346 1.92 -17.76 -27.87
N ASN A 347 1.61 -17.54 -26.59
CA ASN A 347 1.41 -18.56 -25.56
C ASN A 347 -0.02 -18.43 -25.01
N GLN A 348 -0.67 -19.57 -24.72
CA GLN A 348 -1.98 -19.64 -24.05
C GLN A 348 -2.02 -18.81 -22.76
N ASN A 349 -0.94 -18.80 -21.97
CA ASN A 349 -0.84 -18.03 -20.73
C ASN A 349 -0.86 -16.52 -20.99
N SER A 350 -0.26 -16.07 -22.11
CA SER A 350 -0.31 -14.67 -22.55
C SER A 350 -1.68 -14.28 -23.11
N ARG A 351 -2.42 -15.22 -23.73
CA ARG A 351 -3.78 -14.97 -24.24
C ARG A 351 -4.84 -14.91 -23.13
N LYS A 352 -4.62 -15.68 -22.05
CA LYS A 352 -5.43 -15.61 -20.82
C LYS A 352 -5.10 -14.40 -19.92
N ALA A 353 -4.14 -13.57 -20.30
CA ALA A 353 -3.82 -12.36 -19.55
C ALA A 353 -4.94 -11.32 -19.70
N PHE A 354 -5.44 -10.83 -18.57
CA PHE A 354 -6.18 -9.57 -18.53
C PHE A 354 -5.20 -8.40 -18.67
N ALA A 355 -4.10 -8.44 -17.92
CA ALA A 355 -3.07 -7.41 -17.90
C ALA A 355 -1.66 -8.00 -17.77
N LYS A 356 -0.65 -7.26 -18.22
CA LYS A 356 0.77 -7.53 -17.97
C LYS A 356 1.30 -6.45 -17.05
N LEU A 357 1.86 -6.86 -15.93
CA LEU A 357 2.17 -6.00 -14.80
C LEU A 357 3.68 -5.77 -14.69
N VAL A 358 4.14 -4.54 -14.92
CA VAL A 358 5.54 -4.14 -14.72
C VAL A 358 5.75 -3.48 -13.36
N TYR A 359 6.97 -3.62 -12.84
CA TYR A 359 7.42 -2.88 -11.67
C TYR A 359 7.26 -1.37 -11.87
N HIS A 360 6.69 -0.69 -10.87
CA HIS A 360 6.57 0.76 -10.86
C HIS A 360 7.39 1.41 -9.74
N ARG A 361 7.26 0.90 -8.50
CA ARG A 361 7.97 1.35 -7.29
C ARG A 361 7.75 0.33 -6.17
N ASN A 362 8.64 0.26 -5.19
CA ASN A 362 8.34 -0.34 -3.88
C ASN A 362 8.28 0.73 -2.77
N TYR A 363 7.79 0.32 -1.60
CA TYR A 363 7.88 1.07 -0.35
C TYR A 363 7.98 0.09 0.82
N LYS A 364 8.43 0.56 1.99
CA LYS A 364 8.35 -0.21 3.24
C LYS A 364 7.35 0.45 4.19
N ALA A 365 6.50 -0.36 4.80
CA ALA A 365 5.58 0.09 5.84
C ALA A 365 6.30 0.21 7.20
N PRO A 366 5.71 0.89 8.20
CA PRO A 366 6.35 1.07 9.52
C PRO A 366 6.73 -0.23 10.24
N ASN A 367 6.05 -1.34 9.94
CA ASN A 367 6.38 -2.68 10.44
C ASN A 367 7.57 -3.36 9.75
N GLY A 368 8.25 -2.68 8.81
CA GLY A 368 9.40 -3.20 8.08
C GLY A 368 9.06 -4.10 6.90
N ARG A 369 7.80 -4.52 6.71
CA ARG A 369 7.38 -5.23 5.49
C ARG A 369 7.50 -4.29 4.28
N GLY A 370 8.11 -4.81 3.22
CA GLY A 370 8.09 -4.15 1.91
C GLY A 370 6.82 -4.48 1.14
N TYR A 371 6.48 -3.62 0.18
CA TYR A 371 5.38 -3.79 -0.76
C TYR A 371 5.80 -3.30 -2.14
N ILE A 372 5.51 -4.09 -3.17
CA ILE A 372 5.83 -3.79 -4.56
C ILE A 372 4.55 -3.33 -5.26
N VAL A 373 4.59 -2.11 -5.82
CA VAL A 373 3.54 -1.54 -6.66
C VAL A 373 3.85 -1.84 -8.12
N LEU A 374 2.89 -2.48 -8.78
CA LEU A 374 2.90 -2.83 -10.19
C LEU A 374 1.83 -2.01 -10.95
N LYS A 375 2.04 -1.85 -12.26
CA LYS A 375 1.11 -1.17 -13.18
C LYS A 375 0.97 -1.94 -14.51
N PRO A 376 -0.12 -1.78 -15.29
CA PRO A 376 -0.18 -2.26 -16.67
C PRO A 376 0.97 -1.70 -17.53
N ILE A 377 1.26 -2.36 -18.66
CA ILE A 377 2.29 -1.90 -19.62
C ILE A 377 1.69 -0.92 -20.63
N GLN A 378 0.45 -1.16 -21.04
CA GLN A 378 -0.25 -0.59 -22.19
C GLN A 378 -1.65 -0.07 -21.81
N ASP A 379 -1.88 0.20 -20.51
CA ASP A 379 -3.16 0.62 -19.92
C ASP A 379 -4.35 -0.29 -20.32
N GLU A 380 -4.13 -1.60 -20.17
CA GLU A 380 -5.01 -2.66 -20.69
C GLU A 380 -6.47 -2.58 -20.17
N LYS A 381 -7.41 -2.70 -21.11
CA LYS A 381 -8.83 -2.41 -20.93
C LYS A 381 -9.72 -3.43 -21.66
N LYS A 382 -10.55 -4.18 -20.94
CA LYS A 382 -11.63 -4.98 -21.53
C LYS A 382 -12.80 -4.07 -21.87
N ILE A 383 -13.32 -4.16 -23.10
CA ILE A 383 -14.53 -3.45 -23.55
C ILE A 383 -15.63 -4.49 -23.81
N PHE A 384 -16.86 -4.16 -23.39
CA PHE A 384 -18.06 -4.98 -23.54
C PHE A 384 -18.96 -4.40 -24.64
N TYR A 385 -18.71 -4.85 -25.88
CA TYR A 385 -19.45 -4.42 -27.07
C TYR A 385 -19.83 -5.64 -27.92
N PRO A 386 -21.04 -5.69 -28.53
CA PRO A 386 -22.12 -4.71 -28.45
C PRO A 386 -22.92 -4.74 -27.15
N SER A 387 -22.81 -5.82 -26.38
CA SER A 387 -23.56 -6.02 -25.12
C SER A 387 -22.74 -5.61 -23.90
N LEU A 388 -23.22 -4.63 -23.14
CA LEU A 388 -22.65 -4.22 -21.85
C LEU A 388 -22.70 -5.38 -20.83
N LEU A 389 -21.72 -5.45 -19.93
CA LEU A 389 -21.78 -6.39 -18.80
C LEU A 389 -22.82 -5.90 -17.78
N SER A 390 -23.90 -6.67 -17.62
CA SER A 390 -25.07 -6.27 -16.84
C SER A 390 -24.79 -6.07 -15.35
N ALA A 391 -23.95 -6.92 -14.75
CA ALA A 391 -23.35 -6.77 -13.43
C ALA A 391 -22.12 -7.68 -13.30
N LEU A 392 -21.28 -7.45 -12.28
CA LEU A 392 -20.11 -8.29 -11.96
C LEU A 392 -20.39 -9.11 -10.68
N PRO A 393 -20.63 -10.43 -10.75
CA PRO A 393 -21.07 -11.23 -9.59
C PRO A 393 -19.91 -11.84 -8.76
N LYS A 394 -18.80 -12.18 -9.42
CA LYS A 394 -17.57 -12.70 -8.80
C LYS A 394 -16.35 -12.35 -9.65
N MET A 395 -15.16 -12.55 -9.10
CA MET A 395 -13.89 -12.47 -9.84
C MET A 395 -12.94 -13.57 -9.36
N SER A 396 -12.43 -14.37 -10.29
CA SER A 396 -11.45 -15.43 -10.06
C SER A 396 -10.09 -14.93 -10.53
N ILE A 397 -9.25 -14.50 -9.59
CA ILE A 397 -7.99 -13.78 -9.83
C ILE A 397 -6.81 -14.75 -9.74
N SER A 398 -5.81 -14.61 -10.61
CA SER A 398 -4.48 -15.19 -10.38
C SER A 398 -3.35 -14.27 -10.85
N ILE A 399 -2.25 -14.25 -10.09
CA ILE A 399 -1.02 -13.53 -10.41
C ILE A 399 0.07 -14.55 -10.74
N LEU A 400 0.52 -14.54 -12.00
CA LEU A 400 1.43 -15.53 -12.58
C LEU A 400 2.75 -14.89 -13.01
N LYS A 401 3.81 -15.69 -13.07
CA LYS A 401 5.11 -15.34 -13.68
C LYS A 401 5.00 -15.34 -15.22
N PRO A 402 6.01 -14.85 -15.98
CA PRO A 402 6.04 -14.93 -17.44
C PRO A 402 5.94 -16.35 -18.04
N ASN A 403 6.32 -17.40 -17.32
CA ASN A 403 6.12 -18.79 -17.76
C ASN A 403 4.68 -19.29 -17.56
N GLY A 404 3.85 -18.57 -16.82
CA GLY A 404 2.48 -18.93 -16.46
C GLY A 404 2.33 -19.77 -15.19
N GLU A 405 3.42 -20.05 -14.46
CA GLU A 405 3.29 -20.55 -13.08
C GLU A 405 2.75 -19.47 -12.15
N LEU A 406 2.06 -19.88 -11.08
CA LEU A 406 1.68 -19.00 -9.98
C LEU A 406 2.92 -18.30 -9.39
N LEU A 407 2.81 -17.00 -9.07
CA LEU A 407 3.91 -16.17 -8.57
C LEU A 407 4.61 -16.83 -7.35
N ASN A 408 3.85 -17.03 -6.28
CA ASN A 408 4.23 -17.79 -5.10
C ASN A 408 3.09 -18.75 -4.72
N LYS A 409 3.43 -19.89 -4.12
CA LYS A 409 2.48 -20.89 -3.61
C LYS A 409 2.11 -20.66 -2.13
N SER A 410 2.52 -19.55 -1.54
CA SER A 410 2.17 -19.22 -0.16
C SER A 410 0.65 -19.08 0.03
N ALA A 411 0.19 -19.51 1.20
CA ALA A 411 -1.21 -19.72 1.53
C ALA A 411 -1.45 -19.44 3.01
N ASP A 412 -2.57 -18.78 3.32
CA ASP A 412 -3.06 -18.62 4.69
C ASP A 412 -3.84 -19.87 5.12
N SER A 413 -3.17 -21.03 5.12
CA SER A 413 -3.75 -22.31 5.53
C SER A 413 -3.54 -22.63 7.02
N TYR A 414 -2.98 -21.69 7.78
CA TYR A 414 -2.65 -21.86 9.20
C TYR A 414 -3.90 -21.78 10.07
N LYS A 415 -4.04 -22.72 10.99
CA LYS A 415 -5.14 -22.72 11.95
C LYS A 415 -4.65 -22.31 13.33
N LEU A 416 -5.55 -21.69 14.08
CA LEU A 416 -5.34 -21.41 15.48
C LEU A 416 -5.48 -22.73 16.25
N PHE A 417 -4.36 -23.29 16.70
CA PHE A 417 -4.37 -24.47 17.53
C PHE A 417 -4.77 -24.09 18.95
N LYS A 418 -4.04 -23.15 19.56
CA LYS A 418 -4.25 -22.75 20.96
C LYS A 418 -3.82 -21.30 21.19
N VAL A 419 -4.46 -20.63 22.16
CA VAL A 419 -4.04 -19.34 22.71
C VAL A 419 -3.59 -19.59 24.15
N GLU A 420 -2.34 -19.27 24.47
CA GLU A 420 -1.76 -19.48 25.81
C GLU A 420 -1.42 -18.15 26.48
N TYR A 421 -1.49 -18.10 27.81
CA TYR A 421 -1.01 -16.98 28.61
C TYR A 421 0.17 -17.43 29.47
N GLU A 422 1.29 -16.71 29.39
CA GLU A 422 2.52 -17.03 30.10
C GLU A 422 2.83 -15.94 31.13
N SER A 423 2.81 -16.29 32.43
CA SER A 423 2.90 -15.32 33.52
C SER A 423 4.23 -14.55 33.58
N PHE A 424 5.30 -15.08 32.98
CA PHE A 424 6.59 -14.39 32.83
C PHE A 424 6.59 -13.36 31.68
N ASN A 425 5.60 -13.41 30.78
CA ASN A 425 5.45 -12.52 29.62
C ASN A 425 4.05 -11.87 29.59
N ALA A 426 3.57 -11.46 30.77
CA ALA A 426 2.18 -11.11 31.08
C ALA A 426 1.50 -10.10 30.12
N GLN A 427 2.25 -9.26 29.39
CA GLN A 427 1.69 -8.28 28.46
C GLN A 427 1.14 -8.91 27.16
N TYR A 428 1.41 -10.19 26.92
CA TYR A 428 1.14 -10.84 25.64
C TYR A 428 0.38 -12.17 25.78
N LEU A 429 -0.43 -12.47 24.77
CA LEU A 429 -0.97 -13.80 24.52
C LEU A 429 -0.10 -14.51 23.48
N LYS A 430 0.27 -15.75 23.78
CA LYS A 430 1.06 -16.63 22.92
C LYS A 430 0.12 -17.42 22.02
N ILE A 431 0.22 -17.18 20.73
CA ILE A 431 -0.55 -17.88 19.70
C ILE A 431 0.23 -19.10 19.27
N VAL A 432 -0.45 -20.24 19.21
CA VAL A 432 0.09 -21.54 18.76
C VAL A 432 -0.62 -21.93 17.47
N THR A 433 0.15 -22.14 16.41
CA THR A 433 -0.36 -22.64 15.12
C THR A 433 -0.50 -24.16 15.12
N ASP A 434 -1.32 -24.70 14.23
CA ASP A 434 -1.40 -26.15 14.00
C ASP A 434 -0.03 -26.69 13.54
N PHE A 435 0.50 -26.16 12.44
CA PHE A 435 1.79 -26.54 11.85
C PHE A 435 2.90 -25.50 12.09
N TYR A 436 4.15 -25.93 11.88
CA TYR A 436 5.30 -25.01 11.84
C TYR A 436 5.29 -24.15 10.57
N PHE A 437 5.82 -22.94 10.68
CA PHE A 437 5.89 -21.93 9.62
C PHE A 437 7.28 -21.29 9.52
N ASP A 438 7.57 -20.69 8.38
CA ASP A 438 8.78 -19.90 8.15
C ASP A 438 8.55 -18.44 8.61
N LYS A 439 9.59 -17.76 9.12
CA LYS A 439 9.51 -16.35 9.58
C LYS A 439 9.04 -15.38 8.48
N ASN A 440 9.08 -15.78 7.21
CA ASN A 440 8.52 -14.99 6.13
C ASN A 440 6.98 -14.95 6.13
N GLU A 441 6.31 -15.98 6.67
CA GLU A 441 4.85 -16.10 6.77
C GLU A 441 4.25 -15.32 7.95
N PHE A 442 5.01 -15.13 9.03
CA PHE A 442 4.63 -14.31 10.19
C PHE A 442 5.88 -13.60 10.76
N TYR A 443 5.82 -12.27 10.83
CA TYR A 443 6.91 -11.38 11.24
C TYR A 443 6.43 -10.35 12.28
N VAL A 444 7.35 -9.77 13.04
CA VAL A 444 7.03 -8.79 14.09
C VAL A 444 6.53 -7.48 13.46
N GLY A 445 5.37 -7.01 13.88
CA GLY A 445 4.66 -5.88 13.28
C GLY A 445 3.71 -6.27 12.15
N ASP A 446 3.61 -7.55 11.77
CA ASP A 446 2.52 -8.00 10.89
C ASP A 446 1.18 -7.85 11.61
N LEU A 447 0.20 -7.28 10.90
CA LEU A 447 -1.21 -7.38 11.27
C LEU A 447 -1.77 -8.73 10.80
N ILE A 448 -2.39 -9.45 11.73
CA ILE A 448 -3.09 -10.72 11.51
C ILE A 448 -4.55 -10.63 11.96
N ASN A 449 -5.44 -11.43 11.38
CA ASN A 449 -6.81 -11.57 11.87
C ASN A 449 -7.13 -13.04 12.16
N PHE A 450 -8.02 -13.27 13.13
CA PHE A 450 -8.54 -14.58 13.49
C PHE A 450 -10.02 -14.66 13.17
N THR A 451 -10.50 -15.84 12.74
CA THR A 451 -11.94 -16.11 12.64
C THR A 451 -12.29 -17.49 13.21
N GLY A 452 -13.43 -17.58 13.90
CA GLY A 452 -13.95 -18.83 14.44
C GLY A 452 -13.24 -19.32 15.71
N PHE A 453 -12.49 -18.46 16.40
CA PHE A 453 -12.03 -18.76 17.76
C PHE A 453 -13.21 -18.72 18.73
N LEU A 454 -13.43 -19.78 19.51
CA LEU A 454 -14.60 -19.91 20.38
C LEU A 454 -14.28 -20.66 21.68
N ILE A 455 -14.22 -19.90 22.78
CA ILE A 455 -14.29 -20.44 24.14
C ILE A 455 -15.72 -20.89 24.44
N THR A 456 -15.96 -22.19 24.27
CA THR A 456 -17.19 -22.88 24.71
C THR A 456 -17.13 -23.17 26.21
N SER A 457 -17.33 -22.14 27.03
CA SER A 457 -17.47 -22.30 28.49
C SER A 457 -18.81 -22.94 28.85
N THR A 458 -18.83 -23.82 29.86
CA THR A 458 -20.08 -24.40 30.40
C THR A 458 -20.93 -23.38 31.16
N THR A 459 -20.32 -22.27 31.59
CA THR A 459 -21.00 -21.07 32.07
C THR A 459 -20.80 -19.94 31.04
N ASN A 460 -21.89 -19.38 30.53
CA ASN A 460 -21.86 -18.26 29.57
C ASN A 460 -21.45 -16.94 30.27
N SER A 461 -20.20 -16.86 30.72
CA SER A 461 -19.64 -15.66 31.35
C SER A 461 -19.45 -14.54 30.32
N GLN A 462 -19.49 -13.29 30.80
CA GLN A 462 -19.18 -12.15 29.95
C GLN A 462 -17.71 -12.20 29.49
N ASP A 463 -16.79 -12.55 30.39
CA ASP A 463 -15.37 -12.74 30.08
C ASP A 463 -15.11 -13.73 28.92
N ALA A 464 -15.92 -14.79 28.79
CA ALA A 464 -15.82 -15.75 27.69
C ALA A 464 -16.28 -15.15 26.36
N ARG A 465 -17.21 -14.19 26.35
CA ARG A 465 -17.56 -13.42 25.16
C ARG A 465 -16.48 -12.39 24.85
N ASP A 466 -16.08 -11.60 25.84
CA ASP A 466 -15.08 -10.53 25.65
C ASP A 466 -13.76 -11.06 25.07
N ILE A 467 -13.27 -12.23 25.51
CA ILE A 467 -12.05 -12.84 24.95
C ILE A 467 -12.27 -13.40 23.55
N ASN A 468 -13.47 -13.92 23.22
CA ASN A 468 -13.79 -14.33 21.86
C ASN A 468 -13.85 -13.12 20.93
N ASP A 469 -14.52 -12.05 21.35
CA ASP A 469 -14.66 -10.81 20.59
C ASP A 469 -13.30 -10.11 20.44
N TYR A 470 -12.45 -10.12 21.47
CA TYR A 470 -11.08 -9.62 21.43
C TYR A 470 -10.21 -10.39 20.42
N ILE A 471 -10.24 -11.73 20.43
CA ILE A 471 -9.43 -12.53 19.50
C ILE A 471 -9.94 -12.38 18.06
N ASN A 472 -11.25 -12.44 17.81
CA ASN A 472 -11.83 -12.36 16.46
C ASN A 472 -12.02 -10.91 15.93
N ARG A 473 -11.51 -9.87 16.60
CA ARG A 473 -11.77 -8.46 16.25
C ARG A 473 -11.37 -8.09 14.81
N ASP A 474 -12.23 -7.32 14.13
CA ASP A 474 -12.05 -6.90 12.73
C ASP A 474 -10.76 -6.09 12.51
N GLU A 475 -10.34 -5.29 13.50
CA GLU A 475 -9.09 -4.52 13.46
C GLU A 475 -7.82 -5.40 13.51
N GLY A 476 -7.96 -6.70 13.81
CA GLY A 476 -6.87 -7.65 13.88
C GLY A 476 -5.96 -7.48 15.10
N HIS A 477 -4.75 -8.05 15.01
CA HIS A 477 -3.73 -8.00 16.04
C HIS A 477 -2.36 -7.80 15.42
N GLU A 478 -1.53 -6.97 16.04
CA GLU A 478 -0.12 -6.84 15.68
C GLU A 478 0.71 -7.94 16.36
N ILE A 479 1.55 -8.65 15.60
CA ILE A 479 2.53 -9.58 16.17
C ILE A 479 3.63 -8.79 16.89
N LYS A 480 3.65 -8.83 18.22
CA LYS A 480 4.60 -8.09 19.07
C LYS A 480 5.96 -8.80 19.19
N GLN A 481 5.98 -10.14 19.10
CA GLN A 481 7.19 -10.96 19.26
C GLN A 481 7.03 -12.32 18.55
N MET A 482 8.13 -12.93 18.10
CA MET A 482 8.15 -14.34 17.65
C MET A 482 8.51 -15.29 18.80
N GLY A 483 7.97 -16.50 18.78
CA GLY A 483 8.39 -17.58 19.67
C GLY A 483 9.79 -18.11 19.35
N SER A 484 10.22 -19.12 20.11
CA SER A 484 11.45 -19.86 19.79
C SER A 484 11.27 -20.67 18.50
N PRO A 485 12.23 -20.66 17.57
CA PRO A 485 12.25 -21.62 16.48
C PRO A 485 12.65 -23.02 16.99
N ASN A 486 12.38 -24.04 16.18
CA ASN A 486 12.99 -25.36 16.30
C ASN A 486 14.43 -25.36 15.73
N ASP A 487 15.12 -26.49 15.88
CA ASP A 487 16.51 -26.69 15.42
C ASP A 487 16.71 -26.46 13.90
N SER A 488 15.63 -26.51 13.11
CA SER A 488 15.65 -26.22 11.67
C SER A 488 15.31 -24.76 11.32
N GLY A 489 15.09 -23.89 12.31
CA GLY A 489 14.79 -22.47 12.13
C GLY A 489 13.31 -22.14 11.86
N PHE A 490 12.39 -23.09 12.01
CA PHE A 490 10.95 -22.89 11.83
C PHE A 490 10.24 -22.60 13.16
N PHE A 491 9.20 -21.78 13.11
CA PHE A 491 8.45 -21.31 14.27
C PHE A 491 7.09 -22.02 14.34
N ARG A 492 6.51 -22.19 15.54
CA ARG A 492 5.11 -22.62 15.74
C ARG A 492 4.31 -21.63 16.60
N THR A 493 4.97 -20.58 17.06
CA THR A 493 4.38 -19.61 17.99
C THR A 493 4.84 -18.20 17.69
N PHE A 494 3.95 -17.25 17.98
CA PHE A 494 4.19 -15.82 18.00
C PHE A 494 3.31 -15.19 19.10
N TYR A 495 3.52 -13.92 19.41
CA TYR A 495 2.83 -13.24 20.50
C TYR A 495 2.05 -12.03 19.98
N ILE A 496 0.80 -11.90 20.43
CA ILE A 496 -0.04 -10.71 20.27
C ILE A 496 -0.19 -10.01 21.62
N GLU A 497 -0.75 -8.80 21.64
CA GLU A 497 -1.12 -8.12 22.90
C GLU A 497 -2.15 -8.96 23.69
N ALA A 498 -2.05 -8.98 25.02
CA ALA A 498 -3.09 -9.53 25.89
C ALA A 498 -4.21 -8.52 26.09
N PRO A 499 -5.48 -8.92 26.32
CA PRO A 499 -6.55 -7.96 26.59
C PRO A 499 -6.29 -7.21 27.89
N GLY A 500 -6.43 -5.89 27.85
CA GLY A 500 -6.15 -5.02 28.98
C GLY A 500 -6.33 -3.54 28.64
N VAL A 501 -5.92 -2.68 29.57
CA VAL A 501 -5.99 -1.22 29.45
C VAL A 501 -4.66 -0.60 29.86
N PHE A 502 -4.18 0.39 29.10
CA PHE A 502 -3.03 1.19 29.52
C PHE A 502 -3.45 2.21 30.58
N ASP A 503 -3.05 1.97 31.82
CA ASP A 503 -3.18 2.90 32.92
C ASP A 503 -2.19 4.07 32.75
N LYS A 504 -2.74 5.22 32.35
CA LYS A 504 -2.02 6.47 32.15
C LYS A 504 -1.51 7.10 33.45
N GLN A 505 -2.03 6.72 34.62
CA GLN A 505 -1.58 7.22 35.93
C GLN A 505 -0.36 6.43 36.43
N CYS A 506 -0.42 5.09 36.40
CA CYS A 506 0.72 4.26 36.80
C CYS A 506 1.78 4.06 35.68
N GLY A 507 1.47 4.42 34.44
CA GLY A 507 2.33 4.18 33.28
C GLY A 507 2.48 2.70 32.94
N ARG A 508 1.42 1.90 33.12
CA ARG A 508 1.47 0.43 33.05
C ARG A 508 0.31 -0.14 32.23
N TYR A 509 0.58 -1.23 31.52
CA TYR A 509 -0.48 -2.05 30.95
C TYR A 509 -1.10 -2.94 32.03
N LEU A 510 -2.42 -2.85 32.22
CA LEU A 510 -3.17 -3.66 33.17
C LEU A 510 -4.00 -4.69 32.41
N VAL A 511 -3.62 -5.97 32.54
CA VAL A 511 -4.20 -7.11 31.83
C VAL A 511 -5.51 -7.54 32.52
N THR A 512 -6.55 -7.84 31.75
CA THR A 512 -7.86 -8.25 32.26
C THR A 512 -7.83 -9.69 32.77
N MET A 513 -7.40 -9.87 34.02
CA MET A 513 -7.09 -11.19 34.59
C MET A 513 -8.29 -12.15 34.64
N SER A 514 -9.53 -11.66 34.65
CA SER A 514 -10.74 -12.50 34.60
C SER A 514 -10.87 -13.23 33.26
N GLN A 515 -10.65 -12.53 32.14
CA GLN A 515 -10.61 -13.09 30.78
C GLN A 515 -9.44 -14.08 30.63
N ILE A 516 -8.26 -13.76 31.20
CA ILE A 516 -7.10 -14.67 31.26
C ILE A 516 -7.42 -15.95 32.06
N ASN A 517 -8.11 -15.84 33.19
CA ASN A 517 -8.51 -16.99 34.00
C ASN A 517 -9.51 -17.90 33.26
N VAL A 518 -10.45 -17.32 32.51
CA VAL A 518 -11.37 -18.07 31.64
C VAL A 518 -10.64 -18.77 30.50
N LEU A 519 -9.70 -18.09 29.83
CA LEU A 519 -8.83 -18.70 28.82
C LEU A 519 -8.02 -19.88 29.38
N ASN A 520 -7.44 -19.72 30.57
CA ASN A 520 -6.66 -20.78 31.22
C ASN A 520 -7.55 -21.97 31.63
N ALA A 521 -8.75 -21.73 32.16
CA ALA A 521 -9.71 -22.78 32.50
C ALA A 521 -10.21 -23.55 31.26
N TYR A 522 -10.47 -22.85 30.16
CA TYR A 522 -10.78 -23.47 28.86
C TYR A 522 -9.61 -24.33 28.36
N ASN A 523 -8.38 -23.80 28.44
CA ASN A 523 -7.17 -24.52 28.06
C ASN A 523 -6.92 -25.79 28.89
N THR A 524 -7.32 -25.85 30.16
CA THR A 524 -7.21 -27.06 31.00
C THR A 524 -8.32 -28.09 30.74
N ASN A 525 -9.44 -27.68 30.12
CA ASN A 525 -10.59 -28.55 29.86
C ASN A 525 -10.55 -29.23 28.47
N ILE A 526 -9.60 -28.88 27.61
CA ILE A 526 -9.44 -29.44 26.26
C ILE A 526 -8.18 -30.30 26.17
N ASP A 527 -8.31 -31.47 25.55
CA ASP A 527 -7.19 -32.32 25.20
C ASP A 527 -6.45 -31.79 23.96
N TRP A 528 -5.42 -30.99 24.21
CA TRP A 528 -4.49 -30.47 23.20
C TRP A 528 -3.42 -31.49 22.76
N SER A 529 -3.51 -32.78 23.14
CA SER A 529 -2.69 -33.82 22.52
C SER A 529 -3.22 -34.23 21.13
N ASN A 530 -4.50 -33.99 20.88
CA ASN A 530 -5.15 -34.28 19.60
C ASN A 530 -4.93 -33.14 18.58
N TYR A 531 -4.02 -33.36 17.62
CA TYR A 531 -3.70 -32.43 16.53
C TYR A 531 -4.86 -32.15 15.55
N THR A 532 -6.02 -32.82 15.67
CA THR A 532 -7.22 -32.50 14.88
C THR A 532 -8.08 -31.40 15.51
N THR A 533 -7.85 -31.06 16.77
CA THR A 533 -8.53 -29.95 17.46
C THR A 533 -8.05 -28.62 16.91
N THR A 534 -8.94 -27.79 16.38
CA THR A 534 -8.62 -26.49 15.77
C THR A 534 -9.64 -25.44 16.20
N ASN A 535 -9.16 -24.34 16.77
CA ASN A 535 -9.96 -23.29 17.41
C ASN A 535 -9.90 -21.98 16.60
N GLY A 536 -10.29 -22.06 15.33
CA GLY A 536 -10.30 -20.95 14.38
C GLY A 536 -9.19 -20.98 13.32
N PHE A 537 -9.22 -19.97 12.45
CA PHE A 537 -8.31 -19.78 11.31
C PHE A 537 -7.50 -18.49 11.48
N ILE A 538 -6.31 -18.44 10.89
CA ILE A 538 -5.41 -17.28 10.93
C ILE A 538 -5.13 -16.80 9.51
N ILE A 539 -5.28 -15.50 9.25
CA ILE A 539 -4.81 -14.85 8.02
C ILE A 539 -3.75 -13.79 8.36
N ASN A 540 -2.66 -13.72 7.57
CA ASN A 540 -1.73 -12.61 7.67
C ASN A 540 -2.16 -11.45 6.77
N SER A 541 -2.87 -10.48 7.34
CA SER A 541 -3.42 -9.31 6.65
C SER A 541 -2.34 -8.42 6.02
N SER A 542 -1.09 -8.48 6.51
CA SER A 542 0.06 -7.76 5.92
C SER A 542 0.68 -8.44 4.69
N LEU A 543 0.29 -9.68 4.39
CA LEU A 543 0.77 -10.41 3.20
C LEU A 543 -0.28 -10.47 2.08
N GLN A 544 -1.32 -9.63 2.14
CA GLN A 544 -2.43 -9.65 1.19
C GLN A 544 -2.19 -8.76 -0.03
N ASN A 545 -2.66 -9.24 -1.18
CA ASN A 545 -2.54 -8.57 -2.47
C ASN A 545 -3.74 -7.62 -2.70
N THR A 546 -3.48 -6.41 -3.18
CA THR A 546 -4.53 -5.43 -3.52
C THR A 546 -4.55 -5.14 -5.02
N LEU A 547 -5.72 -5.25 -5.64
CA LEU A 547 -5.99 -4.97 -7.06
C LEU A 547 -6.89 -3.72 -7.17
N SER A 548 -6.40 -2.65 -7.81
CA SER A 548 -7.15 -1.41 -8.06
C SER A 548 -7.61 -1.31 -9.51
N MET A 549 -8.91 -1.16 -9.74
CA MET A 549 -9.53 -1.17 -11.05
C MET A 549 -10.36 0.10 -11.31
N LYS A 550 -10.38 0.54 -12.57
CA LYS A 550 -11.32 1.54 -13.09
C LYS A 550 -12.38 0.81 -13.90
N LEU A 551 -13.65 1.08 -13.60
CA LEU A 551 -14.79 0.64 -14.38
C LEU A 551 -15.42 1.85 -15.07
N GLU A 552 -15.92 1.68 -16.28
CA GLU A 552 -16.73 2.69 -16.95
C GLU A 552 -18.15 2.12 -17.09
N VAL A 553 -19.11 2.86 -16.53
CA VAL A 553 -20.51 2.42 -16.37
C VAL A 553 -21.43 3.38 -17.12
N VAL A 554 -22.31 2.81 -17.94
CA VAL A 554 -23.33 3.58 -18.66
C VAL A 554 -24.51 3.87 -17.74
N VAL A 555 -24.84 5.15 -17.60
CA VAL A 555 -25.99 5.64 -16.85
C VAL A 555 -26.87 6.49 -17.77
N ASP A 556 -28.18 6.31 -17.68
CA ASP A 556 -29.17 7.05 -18.44
C ASP A 556 -29.45 8.42 -17.77
N GLU A 557 -29.25 9.53 -18.48
CA GLU A 557 -29.46 10.87 -17.91
C GLU A 557 -30.92 11.33 -18.02
N ALA A 558 -31.72 10.99 -16.99
CA ALA A 558 -33.12 11.41 -16.89
C ALA A 558 -33.32 12.94 -16.75
N THR A 559 -32.27 13.70 -16.39
CA THR A 559 -32.35 15.13 -16.06
C THR A 559 -32.47 16.07 -17.25
N ILE A 560 -32.04 15.67 -18.46
CA ILE A 560 -32.07 16.52 -19.66
C ILE A 560 -33.49 16.68 -20.23
N ILE A 561 -34.43 15.82 -19.82
CA ILE A 561 -35.82 15.82 -20.32
C ILE A 561 -36.55 17.15 -20.00
N ASN A 562 -36.20 17.82 -18.90
CA ASN A 562 -36.89 19.06 -18.48
C ASN A 562 -36.40 20.33 -19.20
N SER A 563 -35.27 20.29 -19.93
CA SER A 563 -34.72 21.46 -20.64
C SER A 563 -34.94 21.42 -22.16
N GLN A 564 -35.78 20.51 -22.65
CA GLN A 564 -36.20 20.41 -24.06
C GLN A 564 -37.75 20.32 -24.22
N ILE A 565 -38.49 20.68 -23.17
CA ILE A 565 -39.97 20.70 -23.11
C ILE A 565 -40.49 22.11 -22.72
N LEU A 566 -39.59 23.11 -22.67
CA LEU A 566 -39.86 24.54 -22.49
C LEU A 566 -39.47 25.30 -23.76
#